data_AF-A0A3Q7WXT2-F1
#
_entry.id   AF-A0A3Q7WXT2-F1
#
_cell.length_a   1.000
_cell.length_b   1.000
_cell.length_c   1.000
_cell.angle_alpha   90.00
_cell.angle_beta   90.00
_cell.angle_gamma   90.00
#
_symmetry.space_group_name_H-M   'P 1'
#
loop_
_entity.id
_entity.type
_entity.pdbx_description
1 polymer ?
#
loop_
_entity_poly.entity_id
_entity_poly.type
_entity_poly.pdbx_seq_one_letter_code
_entity_poly.pdbx_strand_id
1 'polypeptide(L)'
;MSPSLNPSSQTRHPLEPVTHSVLAVKLSLSSLHHFFARLTQSRGVTVSLTLSFAVSLLSVEAMAVGRSFASIKGYHLDGNKEMLAMGCMNIAGSFTSCYVVTGSFSRTAVNFSARSQSSISNIVMAVTVILCLELFTRLLYYTPMAILASIILSAFPRLIDIREAC
;
A
#
# COMPACT_ATOMS: atom_id res chain seq x y z
N MET A 1 -44.87 -1.02 31.05
CA MET A 1 -43.68 -0.96 31.93
C MET A 1 -42.82 -2.17 31.63
N SER A 2 -41.65 -2.12 31.02
CA SER A 2 -40.87 -1.08 30.36
C SER A 2 -39.86 -1.87 29.52
N PRO A 3 -39.61 -1.49 28.26
CA PRO A 3 -38.68 -2.20 27.40
C PRO A 3 -37.24 -1.84 27.81
N SER A 4 -36.47 -2.83 28.26
CA SER A 4 -35.03 -2.68 28.50
C SER A 4 -34.27 -2.81 27.18
N LEU A 5 -34.08 -1.67 26.51
CA LEU A 5 -33.09 -1.50 25.46
C LEU A 5 -31.71 -1.90 26.00
N ASN A 6 -31.16 -2.99 25.46
CA ASN A 6 -29.75 -3.34 25.62
C ASN A 6 -28.97 -2.65 24.49
N PRO A 7 -28.09 -1.68 24.76
CA PRO A 7 -27.34 -0.95 23.75
C PRO A 7 -26.02 -1.68 23.41
N SER A 8 -26.08 -2.97 23.12
CA SER A 8 -24.91 -3.76 22.64
C SER A 8 -24.97 -4.06 21.13
N SER A 9 -25.88 -3.40 20.41
CA SER A 9 -26.01 -3.45 18.95
C SER A 9 -25.51 -2.17 18.27
N GLN A 10 -24.38 -1.61 18.71
CA GLN A 10 -23.82 -0.40 18.07
C GLN A 10 -22.31 -0.50 17.87
N THR A 11 -21.97 -0.81 16.61
CA THR A 11 -20.72 -0.44 15.91
C THR A 11 -19.40 -0.97 16.48
N ARG A 12 -19.13 -2.27 16.33
CA ARG A 12 -17.74 -2.66 16.02
C ARG A 12 -17.43 -2.08 14.64
N HIS A 13 -16.76 -0.94 14.63
CA HIS A 13 -16.15 -0.37 13.43
C HIS A 13 -15.37 -1.49 12.70
N PRO A 14 -15.59 -1.70 11.38
CA PRO A 14 -14.78 -2.64 10.59
C PRO A 14 -13.32 -2.19 10.38
N LEU A 15 -12.84 -1.20 11.13
CA LEU A 15 -11.59 -0.47 10.91
C LEU A 15 -10.42 -0.91 11.80
N GLU A 16 -10.64 -1.73 12.85
CA GLU A 16 -9.53 -2.27 13.65
C GLU A 16 -8.45 -3.04 12.86
N PRO A 17 -8.74 -3.88 11.84
CA PRO A 17 -7.69 -4.54 11.07
C PRO A 17 -6.84 -3.56 10.23
N VAL A 18 -7.36 -2.35 9.97
CA VAL A 18 -6.65 -1.30 9.24
C VAL A 18 -5.68 -0.55 10.17
N THR A 19 -6.09 -0.22 11.39
CA THR A 19 -5.22 0.45 12.38
C THR A 19 -4.00 -0.39 12.73
N HIS A 20 -4.15 -1.70 12.92
CA HIS A 20 -3.01 -2.62 13.13
C HIS A 20 -2.07 -2.68 11.92
N SER A 21 -2.60 -2.59 10.71
CA SER A 21 -1.82 -2.55 9.46
C SER A 21 -1.06 -1.22 9.31
N VAL A 22 -1.67 -0.10 9.70
CA VAL A 22 -1.04 1.24 9.71
C VAL A 22 0.04 1.33 10.80
N LEU A 23 -0.18 0.68 11.96
CA LEU A 23 0.80 0.56 13.04
C LEU A 23 2.00 -0.29 12.61
N ALA A 24 1.78 -1.40 11.89
CA ALA A 24 2.84 -2.21 11.29
C ALA A 24 3.66 -1.42 10.25
N VAL A 25 3.00 -0.60 9.41
CA VAL A 25 3.67 0.33 8.49
C VAL A 25 4.53 1.35 9.25
N LYS A 26 4.06 1.89 10.38
CA LYS A 26 4.83 2.81 11.24
C LYS A 26 6.05 2.13 11.88
N LEU A 27 5.90 0.90 12.38
CA LEU A 27 6.99 0.07 12.92
C LEU A 27 8.01 -0.32 11.85
N SER A 28 7.55 -0.57 10.62
CA SER A 28 8.40 -0.88 9.47
C SER A 28 9.15 0.36 8.97
N LEU A 29 8.52 1.55 8.91
CA LEU A 29 9.18 2.82 8.58
C LEU A 29 10.30 3.18 9.57
N SER A 30 10.10 2.93 10.87
CA SER A 30 11.11 3.19 11.90
C SER A 30 12.30 2.22 11.81
N SER A 31 12.04 0.96 11.47
CA SER A 31 13.10 -0.04 11.20
C SER A 31 13.84 0.25 9.90
N LEU A 32 13.12 0.71 8.87
CA LEU A 32 13.66 1.11 7.58
C LEU A 32 14.63 2.29 7.72
N HIS A 33 14.38 3.24 8.62
CA HIS A 33 15.27 4.38 8.85
C HIS A 33 16.62 3.95 9.44
N HIS A 34 16.63 3.04 10.41
CA HIS A 34 17.87 2.48 10.97
C HIS A 34 18.63 1.61 9.96
N PHE A 35 17.92 0.92 9.07
CA PHE A 35 18.49 0.10 8.00
C PHE A 35 19.06 0.95 6.85
N PHE A 36 18.36 2.03 6.45
CA PHE A 36 18.78 3.01 5.45
C PHE A 36 20.03 3.78 5.90
N ALA A 37 20.15 4.08 7.19
CA ALA A 37 21.36 4.69 7.75
C ALA A 37 22.59 3.77 7.67
N ARG A 38 22.43 2.44 7.78
CA ARG A 38 23.53 1.48 7.61
C ARG A 38 23.86 1.15 6.15
N LEU A 39 22.94 1.45 5.22
CA LEU A 39 23.06 1.19 3.79
C LEU A 39 24.05 2.11 3.07
N THR A 40 24.37 3.27 3.64
CA THR A 40 25.27 4.27 3.02
C THR A 40 26.76 3.87 3.12
N GLN A 41 27.11 2.84 3.90
CA GLN A 41 28.50 2.57 4.30
C GLN A 41 29.21 1.46 3.50
N SER A 42 28.54 0.61 2.72
CA SER A 42 29.17 -0.59 2.13
C SER A 42 29.29 -0.58 0.60
N ARG A 43 30.42 -1.11 0.12
CA ARG A 43 30.80 -1.36 -1.28
C ARG A 43 29.64 -1.99 -2.08
N GLY A 44 29.50 -1.60 -3.35
CA GLY A 44 28.33 -1.80 -4.22
C GLY A 44 27.62 -3.16 -4.18
N VAL A 45 28.33 -4.27 -3.91
CA VAL A 45 27.73 -5.62 -3.81
C VAL A 45 26.83 -5.79 -2.58
N THR A 46 27.16 -5.18 -1.44
CA THR A 46 26.33 -5.26 -0.24
C THR A 46 25.01 -4.50 -0.41
N VAL A 47 25.00 -3.44 -1.21
CA VAL A 47 23.83 -2.59 -1.42
C VAL A 47 22.71 -3.37 -2.12
N SER A 48 23.03 -4.11 -3.19
CA SER A 48 22.06 -4.94 -3.91
C SER A 48 21.45 -6.04 -3.03
N LEU A 49 22.26 -6.72 -2.22
CA LEU A 49 21.78 -7.75 -1.29
C LEU A 49 20.84 -7.16 -0.24
N THR A 50 21.19 -6.00 0.28
CA THR A 50 20.44 -5.32 1.34
C THR A 50 19.11 -4.76 0.82
N LEU A 51 19.07 -4.27 -0.44
CA LEU A 51 17.84 -3.85 -1.12
C LEU A 51 16.90 -5.04 -1.37
N SER A 52 17.42 -6.17 -1.87
CA SER A 52 16.61 -7.39 -2.08
C SER A 52 15.97 -7.89 -0.77
N PHE A 53 16.71 -7.82 0.34
CA PHE A 53 16.18 -8.14 1.65
C PHE A 53 15.06 -7.18 2.09
N ALA A 54 15.26 -5.87 1.91
CA ALA A 54 14.22 -4.87 2.22
C ALA A 54 12.94 -5.08 1.41
N VAL A 55 13.06 -5.36 0.11
CA VAL A 55 11.91 -5.65 -0.77
C VAL A 55 11.14 -6.88 -0.31
N SER A 56 11.85 -7.90 0.16
CA SER A 56 11.24 -9.12 0.68
C SER A 56 10.41 -8.83 1.94
N LEU A 57 10.95 -8.04 2.88
CA LEU A 57 10.21 -7.60 4.07
C LEU A 57 8.97 -6.77 3.71
N LEU A 58 9.11 -5.81 2.79
CA LEU A 58 7.99 -4.98 2.32
C LEU A 58 6.88 -5.81 1.64
N SER A 59 7.25 -6.90 0.96
CA SER A 59 6.29 -7.81 0.32
C SER A 59 5.51 -8.62 1.35
N VAL A 60 6.14 -9.04 2.45
CA VAL A 60 5.47 -9.72 3.56
C VAL A 60 4.44 -8.81 4.23
N GLU A 61 4.78 -7.54 4.45
CA GLU A 61 3.85 -6.53 4.97
C GLU A 61 2.63 -6.37 4.06
N ALA A 62 2.86 -6.25 2.75
CA ALA A 62 1.78 -6.16 1.77
C ALA A 62 0.84 -7.38 1.80
N MET A 63 1.38 -8.59 2.02
CA MET A 63 0.57 -9.80 2.15
C MET A 63 -0.23 -9.84 3.45
N ALA A 64 0.34 -9.37 4.56
CA ALA A 64 -0.37 -9.26 5.84
C ALA A 64 -1.61 -8.36 5.68
N VAL A 65 -1.43 -7.20 5.03
CA VAL A 65 -2.54 -6.29 4.69
C VAL A 65 -3.55 -6.96 3.74
N GLY A 66 -3.07 -7.67 2.72
CA GLY A 66 -3.93 -8.42 1.79
C GLY A 66 -4.80 -9.46 2.49
N ARG A 67 -4.25 -10.18 3.48
CA ARG A 67 -5.02 -11.13 4.31
C ARG A 67 -6.09 -10.44 5.15
N SER A 68 -5.81 -9.25 5.69
CA SER A 68 -6.81 -8.46 6.41
C SER A 68 -8.01 -8.13 5.52
N PHE A 69 -7.78 -7.71 4.28
CA PHE A 69 -8.86 -7.47 3.31
C PHE A 69 -9.58 -8.75 2.87
N ALA A 70 -8.86 -9.88 2.79
CA ALA A 70 -9.44 -11.17 2.44
C ALA A 70 -10.41 -11.68 3.50
N SER A 71 -10.05 -11.52 4.77
CA SER A 71 -10.92 -11.80 5.91
C SER A 71 -12.21 -10.98 5.86
N ILE A 72 -12.12 -9.68 5.56
CA ILE A 72 -13.28 -8.77 5.45
C ILE A 72 -14.22 -9.20 4.32
N LYS A 73 -13.70 -9.68 3.19
CA LYS A 73 -14.50 -10.16 2.06
C LYS A 73 -14.93 -11.63 2.17
N GLY A 74 -14.47 -12.36 3.19
CA GLY A 74 -14.84 -13.77 3.41
C GLY A 74 -14.22 -14.79 2.45
N TYR A 75 -13.08 -14.47 1.81
CA TYR A 75 -12.35 -15.42 0.96
C TYR A 75 -11.02 -15.84 1.59
N HIS A 76 -10.57 -17.06 1.29
CA HIS A 76 -9.29 -17.57 1.79
C HIS A 76 -8.14 -17.13 0.88
N LEU A 77 -7.14 -16.45 1.44
CA LEU A 77 -5.95 -16.00 0.72
C LEU A 77 -4.75 -16.89 1.10
N ASP A 78 -4.19 -17.59 0.12
CA ASP A 78 -3.00 -18.43 0.30
C ASP A 78 -1.72 -17.58 0.22
N GLY A 79 -0.99 -17.49 1.33
CA GLY A 79 0.23 -16.69 1.40
C GLY A 79 1.33 -17.18 0.45
N ASN A 80 1.50 -18.48 0.25
CA ASN A 80 2.58 -18.98 -0.58
C ASN A 80 2.38 -18.59 -2.05
N LYS A 81 1.13 -18.61 -2.52
CA LYS A 81 0.76 -18.20 -3.89
C LYS A 81 0.92 -16.70 -4.09
N GLU A 82 0.51 -15.90 -3.12
CA GLU A 82 0.65 -14.44 -3.17
C GLU A 82 2.13 -14.02 -3.13
N MET A 83 2.95 -14.66 -2.29
CA MET A 83 4.39 -14.36 -2.23
C MET A 83 5.10 -14.71 -3.55
N LEU A 84 4.75 -15.85 -4.14
CA LEU A 84 5.26 -16.23 -5.46
C LEU A 84 4.81 -15.25 -6.54
N ALA A 85 3.53 -14.83 -6.52
CA ALA A 85 3.00 -13.86 -7.47
C ALA A 85 3.73 -12.50 -7.38
N MET A 86 3.99 -12.01 -6.17
CA MET A 86 4.73 -10.77 -5.94
C MET A 86 6.19 -10.87 -6.41
N GLY A 87 6.83 -12.02 -6.21
CA GLY A 87 8.17 -12.31 -6.74
C GLY A 87 8.19 -12.32 -8.27
N CYS A 88 7.28 -13.08 -8.89
CA CYS A 88 7.15 -13.15 -10.35
C CYS A 88 6.84 -11.78 -10.97
N MET A 89 6.01 -10.96 -10.33
CA MET A 89 5.70 -9.60 -10.79
C MET A 89 6.93 -8.70 -10.83
N ASN A 90 7.78 -8.74 -9.80
CA ASN A 90 9.01 -7.94 -9.75
C ASN A 90 10.06 -8.44 -10.76
N ILE A 91 10.15 -9.76 -10.98
CA ILE A 91 11.01 -10.33 -12.03
C ILE A 91 10.51 -9.86 -13.41
N ALA A 92 9.20 -9.97 -13.68
CA ALA A 92 8.60 -9.50 -14.92
C ALA A 92 8.80 -7.99 -15.13
N GLY A 93 8.63 -7.18 -14.07
CA GLY A 93 8.84 -5.74 -14.10
C GLY A 93 10.29 -5.31 -14.35
N SER A 94 11.26 -6.14 -13.93
CA SER A 94 12.69 -5.88 -14.15
C SER A 94 13.06 -5.83 -15.63
N PHE A 95 12.37 -6.59 -16.49
CA PHE A 95 12.57 -6.53 -17.94
C PHE A 95 12.11 -5.21 -18.58
N THR A 96 11.26 -4.45 -17.89
CA THR A 96 10.70 -3.17 -18.37
C THR A 96 11.31 -1.97 -17.63
N SER A 97 12.42 -2.15 -16.90
CA SER A 97 13.02 -1.12 -16.03
C SER A 97 12.02 -0.49 -15.04
N CYS A 98 11.09 -1.29 -14.51
CA CYS A 98 10.10 -0.84 -13.54
C CYS A 98 10.71 -0.70 -12.13
N TYR A 99 10.14 0.19 -11.32
CA TYR A 99 10.44 0.25 -9.89
C TYR A 99 9.85 -0.98 -9.18
N VAL A 100 10.36 -1.29 -7.98
CA VAL A 100 9.84 -2.39 -7.18
C VAL A 100 8.35 -2.20 -6.88
N VAL A 101 7.55 -3.21 -7.18
CA VAL A 101 6.12 -3.19 -6.95
C VAL A 101 5.81 -3.95 -5.67
N THR A 102 5.16 -3.25 -4.74
CA THR A 102 4.61 -3.81 -3.50
C THR A 102 3.10 -3.54 -3.44
N GLY A 103 2.38 -4.29 -2.61
CA GLY A 103 0.93 -4.16 -2.48
C GLY A 103 0.55 -2.80 -1.88
N SER A 104 -0.47 -2.15 -2.44
CA SER A 104 -0.87 -0.80 -2.03
C SER A 104 -2.16 -0.81 -1.22
N PHE A 105 -2.06 -0.38 0.06
CA PHE A 105 -3.22 -0.18 0.92
C PHE A 105 -4.18 0.87 0.36
N SER A 106 -3.66 2.03 -0.07
CA SER A 106 -4.48 3.17 -0.55
C SER A 106 -5.34 2.79 -1.76
N ARG A 107 -4.75 2.19 -2.79
CA ARG A 107 -5.50 1.77 -4.01
C ARG A 107 -6.52 0.68 -3.70
N THR A 108 -6.16 -0.25 -2.81
CA THR A 108 -7.06 -1.34 -2.40
C THR A 108 -8.23 -0.82 -1.57
N ALA A 109 -8.00 0.13 -0.66
CA ALA A 109 -9.03 0.75 0.16
C ALA A 109 -10.02 1.57 -0.68
N VAL A 110 -9.53 2.33 -1.66
CA VAL A 110 -10.41 3.05 -2.61
C VAL A 110 -11.25 2.09 -3.43
N ASN A 111 -10.64 1.02 -3.97
CA ASN A 111 -11.35 0.01 -4.75
C ASN A 111 -12.38 -0.77 -3.89
N PHE A 112 -12.09 -0.97 -2.61
CA PHE A 112 -13.00 -1.57 -1.63
C PHE A 112 -14.20 -0.66 -1.34
N SER A 113 -13.97 0.63 -1.09
CA SER A 113 -15.02 1.64 -0.89
C SER A 113 -15.91 1.82 -2.12
N ALA A 114 -15.37 1.64 -3.33
CA ALA A 114 -16.11 1.65 -4.58
C ALA A 114 -16.95 0.37 -4.83
N ARG A 115 -16.99 -0.59 -3.88
CA ARG A 115 -17.67 -1.90 -4.00
C ARG A 115 -17.24 -2.71 -5.23
N SER A 116 -16.03 -2.47 -5.74
CA SER A 116 -15.53 -3.20 -6.90
C SER A 116 -15.15 -4.64 -6.54
N GLN A 117 -15.80 -5.60 -7.19
CA GLN A 117 -15.61 -7.04 -6.94
C GLN A 117 -14.84 -7.77 -8.04
N SER A 118 -14.42 -7.07 -9.11
CA SER A 118 -13.79 -7.69 -10.28
C SER A 118 -12.37 -7.19 -10.52
N SER A 119 -11.50 -8.07 -11.02
CA SER A 119 -10.14 -7.77 -11.48
C SER A 119 -10.11 -6.74 -12.63
N ILE A 120 -11.23 -6.55 -13.34
CA ILE A 120 -11.38 -5.57 -14.41
C ILE A 120 -11.07 -4.15 -13.92
N SER A 121 -11.39 -3.83 -12.66
CA SER A 121 -11.10 -2.51 -12.07
C SER A 121 -9.61 -2.18 -12.08
N ASN A 122 -8.75 -3.17 -11.83
CA ASN A 122 -7.31 -2.98 -11.84
C ASN A 122 -6.78 -2.76 -13.27
N ILE A 123 -7.37 -3.45 -14.27
CA ILE A 123 -7.03 -3.26 -15.68
C ILE A 123 -7.42 -1.86 -16.14
N VAL A 124 -8.64 -1.41 -15.83
CA VAL A 124 -9.11 -0.06 -16.16
C VAL A 124 -8.23 0.99 -15.52
N MET A 125 -7.83 0.81 -14.26
CA MET A 125 -6.90 1.72 -13.59
C MET A 125 -5.55 1.77 -14.30
N ALA A 126 -4.97 0.62 -14.67
CA ALA A 126 -3.69 0.56 -15.36
C ALA A 126 -3.73 1.25 -16.74
N VAL A 127 -4.76 0.95 -17.54
CA VAL A 127 -4.97 1.58 -18.86
C VAL A 127 -5.18 3.09 -18.72
N THR A 128 -5.97 3.51 -17.73
CA THR A 128 -6.21 4.94 -17.48
C THR A 128 -4.92 5.67 -17.11
N VAL A 129 -4.04 5.06 -16.31
CA VAL A 129 -2.74 5.65 -15.96
C VAL A 129 -1.83 5.73 -17.17
N ILE A 130 -1.77 4.68 -18.01
CA ILE A 130 -0.96 4.70 -19.24
C ILE A 130 -1.45 5.80 -20.19
N LEU A 131 -2.76 5.88 -20.42
CA LEU A 131 -3.38 6.90 -21.27
C LEU A 131 -3.16 8.32 -20.70
N CYS A 132 -3.29 8.48 -19.39
CA CYS A 132 -3.00 9.73 -18.72
C CYS A 132 -1.53 10.09 -18.91
N LEU A 133 -0.59 9.17 -18.72
CA LEU A 133 0.82 9.46 -18.94
C LEU A 133 1.10 9.85 -20.40
N GLU A 134 0.59 9.15 -21.40
CA GLU A 134 0.83 9.55 -22.80
C GLU A 134 0.22 10.92 -23.16
N LEU A 135 -1.02 11.19 -22.74
CA LEU A 135 -1.70 12.45 -23.03
C LEU A 135 -1.14 13.63 -22.23
N PHE A 136 -0.81 13.39 -20.95
CA PHE A 136 -0.39 14.42 -19.99
C PHE A 136 1.14 14.56 -19.90
N THR A 137 1.95 13.71 -20.55
CA THR A 137 3.42 13.84 -20.54
C THR A 137 3.88 15.24 -20.97
N ARG A 138 3.26 15.85 -21.99
CA ARG A 138 3.59 17.23 -22.38
C ARG A 138 3.24 18.26 -21.31
N LEU A 139 2.19 18.00 -20.52
CA LEU A 139 1.70 18.93 -19.51
C LEU A 139 2.49 18.80 -18.19
N LEU A 140 2.88 17.58 -17.81
CA LEU A 140 3.72 17.32 -16.64
C LEU A 140 5.16 17.84 -16.84
N TYR A 141 5.67 17.88 -18.08
CA TYR A 141 7.01 18.42 -18.36
C TYR A 141 7.15 19.90 -17.99
N TYR A 142 6.09 20.70 -18.14
CA TYR A 142 6.09 22.12 -17.83
C TYR A 142 5.76 22.45 -16.37
N THR A 143 5.50 21.44 -15.54
CA THR A 143 4.99 21.64 -14.18
C THR A 143 6.13 21.93 -13.21
N PRO A 144 6.19 23.11 -12.56
CA PRO A 144 7.22 23.43 -11.57
C PRO A 144 7.16 22.48 -10.36
N MET A 145 8.31 22.22 -9.75
CA MET A 145 8.45 21.35 -8.56
C MET A 145 7.49 21.69 -7.41
N ALA A 146 7.05 22.96 -7.33
CA ALA A 146 6.07 23.43 -6.36
C ALA A 146 4.70 22.73 -6.48
N ILE A 147 4.22 22.45 -7.69
CA ILE A 147 2.92 21.79 -7.90
C ILE A 147 3.00 20.32 -7.51
N LEU A 148 4.10 19.63 -7.86
CA LEU A 148 4.34 18.24 -7.43
C LEU A 148 4.38 18.15 -5.89
N ALA A 149 5.08 19.08 -5.24
CA ALA A 149 5.14 19.14 -3.78
C ALA A 149 3.75 19.36 -3.16
N SER A 150 2.92 20.23 -3.75
CA SER A 150 1.55 20.47 -3.29
C SER A 150 0.65 19.23 -3.39
N ILE A 151 0.74 18.48 -4.49
CA ILE A 151 -0.01 17.23 -4.67
C ILE A 151 0.38 16.19 -3.61
N ILE A 152 1.68 16.05 -3.34
CA ILE A 152 2.18 15.14 -2.30
C ILE A 152 1.71 15.59 -0.91
N LEU A 153 1.81 16.89 -0.58
CA LEU A 153 1.32 17.45 0.68
C LEU A 153 -0.18 17.24 0.89
N SER A 154 -0.98 17.35 -0.18
CA SER A 154 -2.42 17.09 -0.13
C SER A 154 -2.77 15.63 0.17
N ALA A 155 -1.84 14.69 0.02
CA ALA A 155 -2.09 13.27 0.31
C ALA A 155 -1.84 12.90 1.79
N PHE A 156 -1.03 13.67 2.53
CA PHE A 156 -0.71 13.41 3.94
C PHE A 156 -1.87 13.44 4.94
N PRO A 157 -2.93 14.26 4.78
CA PRO A 157 -4.02 14.31 5.75
C PRO A 157 -4.72 12.96 5.94
N ARG A 158 -4.71 12.08 4.91
CA ARG A 158 -5.26 10.73 5.03
C ARG A 158 -4.42 9.79 5.90
N LEU A 159 -3.17 10.16 6.21
CA LEU A 159 -2.21 9.34 6.96
C LEU A 159 -2.10 9.74 8.43
N ILE A 160 -2.51 10.97 8.79
CA ILE A 160 -2.46 11.47 10.16
C ILE A 160 -3.83 11.27 10.81
N ASP A 161 -3.92 10.27 11.68
CA ASP A 161 -5.07 10.12 12.57
C ASP A 161 -4.82 10.87 13.88
N ILE A 162 -5.43 12.05 14.00
CA ILE A 162 -5.42 12.89 15.21
C ILE A 162 -6.43 12.40 16.26
N ARG A 163 -7.25 11.41 15.95
CA ARG A 163 -8.36 10.95 16.78
C ARG A 163 -7.96 9.87 17.79
N GLU A 164 -6.79 9.25 17.62
CA GLU A 164 -6.21 8.29 18.57
C GLU A 164 -5.28 8.94 19.62
N ALA A 165 -4.98 10.24 19.46
CA ALA A 165 -3.99 10.96 20.28
C ALA A 165 -4.61 11.86 21.39
N CYS A 166 -5.93 11.88 21.53
CA CYS A 166 -6.67 12.62 22.56
C CYS A 166 -7.61 11.68 23.32
#